data_AF-B9RHR7-F1
#
_entry.id   AF-B9RHR7-F1
#
_cell.length_a   1.000
_cell.length_b   1.000
_cell.length_c   1.000
_cell.angle_alpha   90.00
_cell.angle_beta   90.00
_cell.angle_gamma   90.00
#
_symmetry.space_group_name_H-M   'P 1'
#
loop_
_entity.id
_entity.type
_entity.pdbx_description
1 polymer ?
#
loop_
_entity_poly.entity_id
_entity_poly.type
_entity_poly.pdbx_seq_one_letter_code
_entity_poly.pdbx_strand_id
1 'polypeptide(L)'
;MGTEGAEQNGVFRVTIKKKEVVAAVLPLQEHWLSLSDLDLLHQLVEVQDCYELSAEYEGKHNPQKLAELGKVLTSLDLGDSIVVTKSFSHMLNLANLAEEVQIAYRRRIKLKKGDFADENSATTESDIEETLKRLVVQLKKSPEEVFDALKNQTVDLVLTAHPTQSVRRSLLQKHVRIRDCLTQLYAKGITPDDKQELDEALQREIQAAFRTDEIRRTPPTPQDEMRAGMSYFHETIWKGVPKFLRRVDTALKNIGINERVPYNAPLIQFSSWWVEIVMVCFFVT
;
A
#
# COMPACT_ATOMS: atom_id res chain seq x y z
N MET A 1 -7.53 -45.17 -20.57
CA MET A 1 -6.09 -44.96 -20.28
C MET A 1 -5.84 -43.49 -20.53
N GLY A 2 -5.89 -42.60 -19.53
CA GLY A 2 -4.95 -42.49 -18.40
C GLY A 2 -3.62 -41.95 -18.95
N THR A 3 -3.02 -40.84 -18.52
CA THR A 3 -3.07 -40.07 -17.26
C THR A 3 -2.24 -38.78 -17.43
N GLU A 4 -2.62 -37.70 -16.71
CA GLU A 4 -1.81 -36.72 -15.91
C GLU A 4 -0.46 -36.17 -16.48
N GLY A 5 -0.02 -34.93 -16.23
CA GLY A 5 -0.38 -33.89 -15.26
C GLY A 5 0.57 -32.68 -15.45
N ALA A 6 0.08 -31.48 -15.16
CA ALA A 6 0.57 -30.60 -14.09
C ALA A 6 1.75 -29.67 -14.43
N GLU A 7 1.45 -28.39 -14.64
CA GLU A 7 2.30 -27.30 -14.12
C GLU A 7 1.45 -26.03 -13.88
N GLN A 8 0.90 -25.93 -12.66
CA GLN A 8 0.34 -24.69 -12.12
C GLN A 8 1.50 -23.86 -11.53
N ASN A 9 2.11 -22.99 -12.34
CA ASN A 9 2.97 -21.93 -11.82
C ASN A 9 2.11 -20.70 -11.47
N GLY A 10 1.69 -20.65 -10.20
CA GLY A 10 0.89 -19.59 -9.61
C GLY A 10 1.64 -18.27 -9.44
N VAL A 11 1.96 -17.60 -10.55
CA VAL A 11 2.38 -16.20 -10.57
C VAL A 11 1.14 -15.34 -10.34
N PHE A 12 0.98 -14.81 -9.12
CA PHE A 12 -0.03 -13.80 -8.81
C PHE A 12 0.34 -12.48 -9.50
N ARG A 13 -0.14 -12.31 -10.73
CA ARG A 13 -0.06 -11.06 -11.48
C ARG A 13 -1.40 -10.34 -11.32
N VAL A 14 -1.45 -9.34 -10.42
CA VAL A 14 -2.52 -8.34 -10.49
C VAL A 14 -2.23 -7.54 -11.75
N THR A 15 -2.87 -7.96 -12.83
CA THR A 15 -2.85 -7.19 -14.07
C THR A 15 -4.08 -6.33 -13.95
N ILE A 16 -3.94 -5.07 -13.54
CA ILE A 16 -5.04 -4.13 -13.72
C ILE A 16 -5.20 -4.04 -15.23
N LYS A 17 -6.22 -4.71 -15.77
CA LYS A 17 -6.42 -4.72 -17.23
C LYS A 17 -6.67 -3.27 -17.64
N LYS A 18 -6.31 -2.88 -18.88
CA LYS A 18 -6.72 -1.59 -19.47
C LYS A 18 -8.20 -1.28 -19.19
N LYS A 19 -9.04 -2.32 -19.21
CA LYS A 19 -10.47 -2.28 -18.90
C LYS A 19 -10.82 -2.04 -17.43
N GLU A 20 -9.97 -2.39 -16.46
CA GLU A 20 -10.21 -2.23 -15.02
C GLU A 20 -9.80 -0.85 -14.50
N VAL A 21 -8.74 -0.25 -15.08
CA VAL A 21 -8.41 1.19 -14.88
C VAL A 21 -9.50 2.05 -15.53
N VAL A 22 -9.86 1.74 -16.78
CA VAL A 22 -10.99 2.38 -17.45
C VAL A 22 -12.30 2.03 -16.71
N ALA A 23 -12.44 0.87 -16.05
CA ALA A 23 -13.62 0.52 -15.25
C ALA A 23 -13.65 1.06 -13.82
N ALA A 24 -12.57 1.68 -13.33
CA ALA A 24 -12.62 2.57 -12.17
C ALA A 24 -13.18 3.95 -12.56
N VAL A 25 -13.11 4.28 -13.87
CA VAL A 25 -13.63 5.50 -14.49
C VAL A 25 -15.03 5.25 -15.11
N LEU A 26 -15.34 4.04 -15.61
CA LEU A 26 -16.65 3.65 -16.18
C LEU A 26 -17.87 3.72 -15.23
N PRO A 27 -17.77 3.74 -13.89
CA PRO A 27 -18.92 4.04 -13.04
C PRO A 27 -19.40 5.48 -13.22
N LEU A 28 -18.60 6.35 -13.88
CA LEU A 28 -19.05 7.64 -14.42
C LEU A 28 -20.00 7.48 -15.62
N GLN A 29 -19.99 6.33 -16.31
CA GLN A 29 -20.81 6.09 -17.51
C GLN A 29 -22.21 5.56 -17.16
N GLU A 30 -22.35 4.68 -16.17
CA GLU A 30 -23.64 4.02 -15.91
C GLU A 30 -24.55 4.76 -14.90
N HIS A 31 -23.99 5.57 -13.98
CA HIS A 31 -24.78 6.27 -12.96
C HIS A 31 -25.01 7.77 -13.25
N TRP A 32 -24.51 8.30 -14.38
CA TRP A 32 -24.74 9.68 -14.83
C TRP A 32 -25.92 9.81 -15.81
N LEU A 33 -26.61 8.71 -16.12
CA LEU A 33 -27.74 8.73 -17.05
C LEU A 33 -29.03 9.24 -16.38
N SER A 34 -28.99 10.51 -15.95
CA SER A 34 -30.13 11.40 -16.10
C SER A 34 -29.67 12.78 -16.58
N LEU A 35 -29.71 12.93 -17.90
CA LEU A 35 -29.82 14.18 -18.67
C LEU A 35 -28.71 15.25 -18.51
N SER A 36 -28.14 15.61 -19.67
CA SER A 36 -27.11 16.61 -19.97
C SER A 36 -25.70 16.31 -19.43
N ASP A 37 -24.74 16.04 -20.34
CA ASP A 37 -23.33 16.50 -20.30
C ASP A 37 -22.51 15.76 -21.38
N LEU A 38 -22.50 16.30 -22.61
CA LEU A 38 -21.58 15.86 -23.67
C LEU A 38 -20.11 16.15 -23.31
N ASP A 39 -19.87 17.15 -22.45
CA ASP A 39 -18.54 17.62 -22.05
C ASP A 39 -17.79 16.59 -21.17
N LEU A 40 -18.51 15.83 -20.33
CA LEU A 40 -17.92 14.77 -19.51
C LEU A 40 -17.44 13.58 -20.36
N LEU A 41 -18.12 13.27 -21.46
CA LEU A 41 -17.67 12.23 -22.40
C LEU A 41 -16.42 12.66 -23.16
N HIS A 42 -16.31 13.94 -23.50
CA HIS A 42 -15.11 14.50 -24.15
C HIS A 42 -13.89 14.40 -23.25
N GLN A 43 -14.01 14.83 -21.99
CA GLN A 43 -12.94 14.76 -20.99
C GLN A 43 -12.46 13.33 -20.72
N LEU A 44 -13.37 12.35 -20.78
CA LEU A 44 -13.02 10.93 -20.62
C LEU A 44 -12.23 10.36 -21.80
N VAL A 45 -12.54 10.80 -23.02
CA VAL A 45 -11.81 10.40 -24.23
C VAL A 45 -10.39 10.95 -24.20
N GLU A 46 -10.21 12.21 -23.80
CA GLU A 46 -8.89 12.84 -23.72
C GLU A 46 -7.98 12.16 -22.67
N VAL A 47 -8.54 11.81 -21.49
CA VAL A 47 -7.79 11.06 -20.46
C VAL A 47 -7.36 9.70 -21.00
N GLN A 48 -8.24 9.00 -21.71
CA GLN A 48 -7.93 7.69 -22.28
C GLN A 48 -6.86 7.79 -23.37
N ASP A 49 -6.95 8.78 -24.26
CA ASP A 49 -5.96 9.02 -25.32
C ASP A 49 -4.58 9.34 -24.75
N CYS A 50 -4.51 10.21 -23.73
CA CYS A 50 -3.28 10.48 -23.00
C CYS A 50 -2.70 9.21 -22.37
N TYR A 51 -3.55 8.37 -21.78
CA TYR A 51 -3.11 7.12 -21.15
C TYR A 51 -2.54 6.13 -22.19
N GLU A 52 -3.20 5.97 -23.33
CA GLU A 52 -2.75 5.07 -24.39
C GLU A 52 -1.41 5.52 -25.00
N LEU A 53 -1.27 6.82 -25.29
CA LEU A 53 -0.01 7.39 -25.79
C LEU A 53 1.14 7.22 -24.77
N SER A 54 0.85 7.41 -23.48
CA SER A 54 1.86 7.19 -22.42
C SER A 54 2.28 5.72 -22.30
N ALA A 55 1.33 4.78 -22.44
CA ALA A 55 1.61 3.35 -22.41
C ALA A 55 2.41 2.87 -23.64
N GLU A 56 2.13 3.44 -24.82
CA GLU A 56 2.92 3.19 -26.03
C GLU A 56 4.35 3.74 -25.92
N TYR A 57 4.50 4.90 -25.28
CA TYR A 57 5.80 5.48 -24.98
C TYR A 57 6.61 4.57 -24.07
N GLU A 58 6.05 4.08 -22.96
CA GLU A 58 6.76 3.18 -22.05
C GLU A 58 7.20 1.87 -22.73
N GLY A 59 6.37 1.36 -23.66
CA GLY A 59 6.70 0.12 -24.39
C GLY A 59 7.84 0.26 -25.40
N LYS A 60 7.96 1.41 -26.10
CA LYS A 60 8.90 1.60 -27.24
C LYS A 60 9.96 2.68 -27.02
N HIS A 61 9.81 3.50 -25.97
CA HIS A 61 10.63 4.67 -25.65
C HIS A 61 10.84 5.61 -26.85
N ASN A 62 9.83 5.72 -27.74
CA ASN A 62 9.94 6.53 -28.95
C ASN A 62 9.69 8.02 -28.63
N PRO A 63 10.65 8.93 -28.85
CA PRO A 63 10.49 10.36 -28.57
C PRO A 63 9.36 11.02 -29.39
N GLN A 64 8.96 10.45 -30.53
CA GLN A 64 7.84 10.95 -31.31
C GLN A 64 6.51 10.82 -30.57
N LYS A 65 6.32 9.74 -29.81
CA LYS A 65 5.11 9.52 -29.00
C LYS A 65 5.02 10.47 -27.82
N LEU A 66 6.16 10.80 -27.23
CA LEU A 66 6.24 11.87 -26.21
C LEU A 66 5.85 13.23 -26.81
N ALA A 67 6.29 13.52 -28.03
CA ALA A 67 5.93 14.76 -28.72
C ALA A 67 4.44 14.82 -29.10
N GLU A 68 3.84 13.69 -29.51
CA GLU A 68 2.39 13.57 -29.72
C GLU A 68 1.61 13.82 -28.42
N LEU A 69 2.01 13.19 -27.32
CA LEU A 69 1.42 13.42 -26.00
C LEU A 69 1.55 14.89 -25.57
N GLY A 70 2.72 15.49 -25.77
CA GLY A 70 2.96 16.91 -25.47
C GLY A 70 2.02 17.83 -26.24
N LYS A 71 1.76 17.55 -27.52
CA LYS A 71 0.80 18.32 -28.33
C LYS A 71 -0.61 18.25 -27.75
N VAL A 72 -1.08 17.04 -27.41
CA VAL A 72 -2.40 16.84 -26.78
C VAL A 72 -2.49 17.62 -25.49
N LEU A 73 -1.51 17.50 -24.60
CA LEU A 73 -1.49 18.24 -23.32
C LEU A 73 -1.47 19.76 -23.50
N THR A 74 -0.78 20.28 -24.52
CA THR A 74 -0.76 21.72 -24.81
C THR A 74 -2.02 22.24 -25.49
N SER A 75 -2.83 21.37 -26.10
CA SER A 75 -4.10 21.76 -26.73
C SER A 75 -5.28 21.78 -25.77
N LEU A 76 -5.13 21.22 -24.57
CA LEU A 76 -6.18 21.22 -23.55
C LEU A 76 -6.45 22.63 -23.04
N ASP A 77 -7.72 22.90 -22.73
CA ASP A 77 -8.08 24.11 -22.01
C ASP A 77 -7.66 24.00 -20.52
N LEU A 78 -7.83 25.08 -19.75
CA LEU A 78 -7.46 25.08 -18.34
C LEU A 78 -8.31 24.12 -17.50
N GLY A 79 -9.59 23.95 -17.84
CA GLY A 79 -10.52 23.06 -17.14
C GLY A 79 -10.17 21.59 -17.35
N ASP A 80 -9.98 21.21 -18.61
CA ASP A 80 -9.62 19.88 -19.07
C ASP A 80 -8.23 19.50 -18.56
N SER A 81 -7.28 20.44 -18.56
CA SER A 81 -5.94 20.23 -17.97
C SER A 81 -6.00 19.84 -16.49
N ILE A 82 -6.89 20.46 -15.72
CA ILE A 82 -7.09 20.14 -14.30
C ILE A 82 -7.70 18.74 -14.16
N VAL A 83 -8.73 18.41 -14.96
CA VAL A 83 -9.39 17.10 -14.94
C VAL A 83 -8.43 15.98 -15.33
N VAL A 84 -7.64 16.17 -16.39
CA VAL A 84 -6.64 15.22 -16.86
C VAL A 84 -5.58 15.00 -15.78
N THR A 85 -4.98 16.07 -15.26
CA THR A 85 -3.95 15.97 -14.22
C THR A 85 -4.47 15.27 -12.96
N LYS A 86 -5.68 15.62 -12.53
CA LYS A 86 -6.32 15.00 -11.36
C LYS A 86 -6.62 13.52 -11.59
N SER A 87 -7.06 13.14 -12.79
CA SER A 87 -7.33 11.75 -13.16
C SER A 87 -6.06 10.90 -13.10
N PHE A 88 -4.95 11.38 -13.67
CA PHE A 88 -3.66 10.67 -13.59
C PHE A 88 -3.14 10.57 -12.15
N SER A 89 -3.29 11.60 -11.32
CA SER A 89 -2.96 11.55 -9.88
C SER A 89 -3.73 10.43 -9.16
N HIS A 90 -5.06 10.39 -9.34
CA HIS A 90 -5.89 9.35 -8.74
C HIS A 90 -5.59 7.96 -9.26
N MET A 91 -5.32 7.80 -10.57
CA MET A 91 -4.90 6.52 -11.15
C MET A 91 -3.61 6.01 -10.52
N LEU A 92 -2.63 6.89 -10.31
CA LEU A 92 -1.39 6.54 -9.63
C LEU A 92 -1.64 6.14 -8.17
N ASN A 93 -2.47 6.90 -7.46
CA ASN A 93 -2.83 6.57 -6.08
C ASN A 93 -3.55 5.20 -5.98
N LEU A 94 -4.46 4.90 -6.90
CA LEU A 94 -5.12 3.59 -6.96
C LEU A 94 -4.15 2.45 -7.33
N ALA A 95 -3.20 2.70 -8.24
CA ALA A 95 -2.16 1.74 -8.57
C ALA A 95 -1.28 1.42 -7.36
N ASN A 96 -0.87 2.45 -6.60
CA ASN A 96 -0.11 2.29 -5.36
C ASN A 96 -0.90 1.46 -4.33
N LEU A 97 -2.19 1.74 -4.14
CA LEU A 97 -3.03 0.96 -3.23
C LEU A 97 -3.18 -0.50 -3.68
N ALA A 98 -3.34 -0.75 -4.97
CA ALA A 98 -3.40 -2.09 -5.51
C ALA A 98 -2.07 -2.85 -5.29
N GLU A 99 -0.94 -2.16 -5.47
CA GLU A 99 0.37 -2.71 -5.17
C GLU A 99 0.54 -3.01 -3.67
N GLU A 100 0.14 -2.10 -2.78
CA GLU A 100 0.14 -2.34 -1.32
C GLU A 100 -0.66 -3.58 -0.95
N VAL A 101 -1.88 -3.74 -1.49
CA VAL A 101 -2.71 -4.94 -1.30
C VAL A 101 -1.98 -6.17 -1.83
N GLN A 102 -1.42 -6.08 -3.03
CA GLN A 102 -0.71 -7.20 -3.63
C GLN A 102 0.48 -7.61 -2.78
N ILE A 103 1.30 -6.67 -2.30
CA ILE A 103 2.45 -6.94 -1.43
C ILE A 103 1.98 -7.57 -0.11
N ALA A 104 0.93 -7.01 0.51
CA ALA A 104 0.41 -7.48 1.79
C ALA A 104 -0.13 -8.92 1.72
N TYR A 105 -0.70 -9.33 0.59
CA TYR A 105 -1.31 -10.66 0.40
C TYR A 105 -0.50 -11.59 -0.50
N ARG A 106 0.65 -11.14 -1.02
CA ARG A 106 1.55 -12.00 -1.79
C ARG A 106 2.02 -13.12 -0.87
N ARG A 107 1.71 -14.36 -1.25
CA ARG A 107 2.25 -15.53 -0.54
C ARG A 107 3.76 -15.50 -0.67
N ARG A 108 4.45 -15.55 0.47
CA ARG A 108 5.90 -15.76 0.48
C ARG A 108 6.19 -17.09 -0.20
N ILE A 109 6.84 -17.02 -1.36
CA ILE A 109 7.31 -18.22 -2.08
C ILE A 109 8.58 -18.66 -1.35
N LYS A 110 8.57 -19.87 -0.78
CA LYS A 110 9.66 -20.43 0.04
C LYS A 110 10.93 -20.80 -0.76
N LEU A 111 11.03 -20.42 -2.03
CA LEU A 111 12.22 -20.66 -2.85
C LEU A 111 13.30 -19.63 -2.49
N LYS A 112 13.82 -19.70 -1.27
CA LYS A 112 14.95 -18.90 -0.79
C LYS A 112 16.24 -19.67 -1.05
N LYS A 113 17.30 -18.97 -1.45
CA LYS A 113 18.63 -19.58 -1.63
C LYS A 113 19.39 -19.68 -0.31
N GLY A 114 18.93 -18.99 0.73
CA GLY A 114 19.52 -19.02 2.07
C GLY A 114 20.77 -18.14 2.21
N ASP A 115 20.92 -17.15 1.32
CA ASP A 115 22.10 -16.29 1.23
C ASP A 115 21.74 -14.83 1.57
N PHE A 116 22.74 -13.99 1.89
CA PHE A 116 22.52 -12.60 2.30
C PHE A 116 21.83 -11.74 1.23
N ALA A 117 21.95 -12.13 -0.05
CA ALA A 117 21.23 -11.49 -1.15
C ALA A 117 19.70 -11.60 -1.02
N ASP A 118 19.20 -12.60 -0.28
CA ASP A 118 17.76 -12.80 -0.06
C ASP A 118 17.17 -11.71 0.86
N GLU A 119 17.98 -11.03 1.68
CA GLU A 119 17.50 -9.98 2.60
C GLU A 119 17.23 -8.63 1.91
N ASN A 120 17.63 -8.48 0.65
CA ASN A 120 17.47 -7.22 -0.08
C ASN A 120 16.05 -7.00 -0.65
N SER A 121 15.17 -7.99 -0.56
CA SER A 121 13.80 -7.89 -1.04
C SER A 121 12.82 -8.47 -0.03
N ALA A 122 11.72 -7.75 0.23
CA ALA A 122 10.64 -8.21 1.11
C ALA A 122 10.02 -9.55 0.66
N THR A 123 10.22 -9.94 -0.60
CA THR A 123 9.77 -11.25 -1.11
C THR A 123 10.59 -12.42 -0.58
N THR A 124 11.85 -12.19 -0.22
CA THR A 124 12.85 -13.21 0.13
C THR A 124 13.42 -13.02 1.53
N GLU A 125 13.19 -11.86 2.17
CA GLU A 125 13.67 -11.53 3.51
C GLU A 125 13.24 -12.57 4.55
N SER A 126 14.12 -12.83 5.51
CA SER A 126 13.84 -13.74 6.62
C SER A 126 12.78 -13.13 7.56
N ASP A 127 11.76 -13.91 7.95
CA ASP A 127 10.98 -13.49 9.12
C ASP A 127 11.78 -13.61 10.42
N ILE A 128 11.26 -13.02 11.49
CA ILE A 128 11.89 -13.08 12.80
C ILE A 128 12.17 -14.52 13.24
N GLU A 129 11.30 -15.49 12.94
CA GLU A 129 11.52 -16.88 13.34
C GLU A 129 12.66 -17.53 12.54
N GLU A 130 12.70 -17.30 11.23
CA GLU A 130 13.78 -17.71 10.34
C GLU A 130 15.11 -17.07 10.75
N THR A 131 15.11 -15.79 11.13
CA THR A 131 16.29 -15.10 11.67
C THR A 131 16.77 -15.76 12.96
N LEU A 132 15.87 -16.00 13.93
CA LEU A 132 16.24 -16.66 15.19
C LEU A 132 16.75 -18.09 14.96
N LYS A 133 16.10 -18.86 14.07
CA LYS A 133 16.59 -20.19 13.68
C LYS A 133 17.95 -20.13 13.02
N ARG A 134 18.21 -19.14 12.17
CA ARG A 134 19.52 -18.94 11.55
C ARG A 134 20.60 -18.64 12.59
N LEU A 135 20.30 -17.79 13.59
CA LEU A 135 21.22 -17.50 14.69
C LEU A 135 21.59 -18.74 15.50
N VAL A 136 20.60 -19.59 15.81
CA VAL A 136 20.81 -20.80 16.61
C VAL A 136 21.50 -21.91 15.79
N VAL A 137 21.03 -22.17 14.56
CA VAL A 137 21.48 -23.31 13.75
C VAL A 137 22.80 -23.02 13.02
N GLN A 138 22.88 -21.88 12.32
CA GLN A 138 24.05 -21.56 11.48
C GLN A 138 25.16 -20.88 12.28
N LEU A 139 24.80 -19.93 13.14
CA LEU A 139 25.77 -19.16 13.94
C LEU A 139 26.03 -19.76 15.33
N LYS A 140 25.36 -20.88 15.67
CA LYS A 140 25.56 -21.65 16.91
C LYS A 140 25.45 -20.81 18.19
N LYS A 141 24.58 -19.79 18.18
CA LYS A 141 24.28 -18.99 19.37
C LYS A 141 23.31 -19.74 20.28
N SER A 142 23.49 -19.61 21.60
CA SER A 142 22.53 -20.21 22.52
C SER A 142 21.20 -19.43 22.46
N PRO A 143 20.04 -20.09 22.65
CA PRO A 143 18.76 -19.39 22.71
C PRO A 143 18.71 -18.31 23.80
N GLU A 144 19.44 -18.52 24.90
CA GLU A 144 19.57 -17.60 26.03
C GLU A 144 20.34 -16.32 25.64
N GLU A 145 21.45 -16.45 24.89
CA GLU A 145 22.20 -15.30 24.36
C GLU A 145 21.34 -14.45 23.43
N VAL A 146 20.54 -15.11 22.58
CA VAL A 146 19.64 -14.43 21.65
C VAL A 146 18.53 -13.70 22.39
N PHE A 147 17.97 -14.33 23.44
CA PHE A 147 16.96 -13.69 24.29
C PHE A 147 17.52 -12.50 25.06
N ASP A 148 18.75 -12.60 25.58
CA ASP A 148 19.40 -11.50 26.30
C ASP A 148 19.76 -10.33 25.38
N ALA A 149 20.20 -10.61 24.16
CA ALA A 149 20.39 -9.59 23.13
C ALA A 149 19.09 -8.88 22.77
N LEU A 150 17.98 -9.62 22.61
CA LEU A 150 16.67 -9.03 22.32
C LEU A 150 16.18 -8.11 23.45
N LYS A 151 16.35 -8.48 24.73
CA LYS A 151 15.95 -7.63 25.85
C LYS A 151 16.67 -6.28 25.87
N ASN A 152 17.92 -6.24 25.39
CA ASN A 152 18.75 -5.04 25.35
C ASN A 152 18.71 -4.30 24.00
N GLN A 153 17.97 -4.81 23.02
CA GLN A 153 17.84 -4.19 21.71
C GLN A 153 16.75 -3.13 21.73
N THR A 154 17.04 -1.98 21.14
CA THR A 154 16.08 -0.90 20.94
C THR A 154 16.18 -0.41 19.50
N VAL A 155 15.04 -0.37 18.81
CA VAL A 155 14.90 0.23 17.49
C VAL A 155 14.11 1.52 17.65
N ASP A 156 14.74 2.66 17.38
CA ASP A 156 14.06 3.97 17.38
C ASP A 156 13.70 4.40 15.96
N LEU A 157 12.41 4.57 15.69
CA LEU A 157 11.87 5.00 14.42
C LEU A 157 11.51 6.48 14.50
N VAL A 158 12.31 7.33 13.85
CA VAL A 158 12.10 8.77 13.84
C VAL A 158 11.16 9.17 12.70
N LEU A 159 9.95 9.64 13.04
CA LEU A 159 9.00 10.18 12.07
C LEU A 159 9.41 11.60 11.66
N THR A 160 9.44 11.82 10.36
CA THR A 160 9.73 13.12 9.74
C THR A 160 8.51 13.63 8.98
N ALA A 161 8.42 14.96 8.83
CA ALA A 161 7.40 15.56 7.99
C ALA A 161 7.61 15.17 6.52
N HIS A 162 6.53 14.80 5.83
CA HIS A 162 6.61 14.52 4.39
C HIS A 162 6.55 15.85 3.62
N PRO A 163 7.61 16.24 2.89
CA PRO A 163 7.78 17.61 2.37
C PRO A 163 6.73 18.03 1.33
N THR A 164 5.99 17.09 0.74
CA THR A 164 5.10 17.36 -0.40
C THR A 164 3.69 16.76 -0.30
N GLN A 165 3.37 15.96 0.72
CA GLN A 165 2.09 15.22 0.77
C GLN A 165 1.47 15.30 2.16
N SER A 166 0.78 16.39 2.45
CA SER A 166 -0.20 16.42 3.54
C SER A 166 -1.56 15.92 3.04
N VAL A 167 -1.59 14.64 2.61
CA VAL A 167 -2.83 13.98 2.23
C VAL A 167 -3.83 14.15 3.38
N ARG A 168 -5.02 14.66 3.08
CA ARG A 168 -6.04 14.90 4.10
C ARG A 168 -6.41 13.57 4.77
N ARG A 169 -6.62 13.58 6.09
CA ARG A 169 -7.08 12.41 6.85
C ARG A 169 -8.34 11.76 6.25
N SER A 170 -9.25 12.58 5.73
CA SER A 170 -10.45 12.09 5.05
C SER A 170 -10.13 11.27 3.79
N LEU A 171 -9.07 11.61 3.06
CA LEU A 171 -8.63 10.85 1.88
C LEU A 171 -7.91 9.57 2.30
N LEU A 172 -7.06 9.61 3.34
CA LEU A 172 -6.43 8.41 3.92
C LEU A 172 -7.49 7.38 4.35
N GLN A 173 -8.55 7.81 5.03
CA GLN A 173 -9.65 6.93 5.43
C GLN A 173 -10.36 6.29 4.23
N LYS A 174 -10.52 7.02 3.12
CA LYS A 174 -11.08 6.45 1.88
C LYS A 174 -10.14 5.42 1.26
N HIS A 175 -8.84 5.71 1.23
CA HIS A 175 -7.83 4.76 0.77
C HIS A 175 -7.82 3.47 1.59
N VAL A 176 -7.95 3.57 2.93
CA VAL A 176 -8.10 2.40 3.81
C VAL A 176 -9.34 1.58 3.43
N ARG A 177 -10.49 2.22 3.17
CA ARG A 177 -11.71 1.51 2.75
C ARG A 177 -11.57 0.85 1.39
N ILE A 178 -10.98 1.54 0.41
CA ILE A 178 -10.69 1.00 -0.92
C ILE A 178 -9.80 -0.26 -0.78
N ARG A 179 -8.76 -0.17 0.04
CA ARG A 179 -7.89 -1.30 0.35
C ARG A 179 -8.68 -2.46 0.96
N ASP A 180 -9.52 -2.18 1.96
CA ASP A 180 -10.30 -3.23 2.63
C ASP A 180 -11.30 -3.90 1.68
N CYS A 181 -11.97 -3.15 0.79
CA CYS A 181 -12.82 -3.70 -0.27
C CYS A 181 -12.03 -4.61 -1.23
N LEU A 182 -10.86 -4.15 -1.71
CA LEU A 182 -10.00 -4.97 -2.56
C LEU A 182 -9.57 -6.27 -1.87
N THR A 183 -9.22 -6.22 -0.59
CA THR A 183 -8.83 -7.43 0.14
C THR A 183 -9.96 -8.45 0.27
N GLN A 184 -11.20 -7.98 0.44
CA GLN A 184 -12.37 -8.85 0.56
C GLN A 184 -12.79 -9.43 -0.79
N LEU A 185 -12.71 -8.64 -1.88
CA LEU A 185 -13.02 -9.11 -3.24
C LEU A 185 -12.14 -10.28 -3.69
N TYR A 186 -10.87 -10.31 -3.25
CA TYR A 186 -9.93 -11.39 -3.56
C TYR A 186 -9.84 -12.46 -2.45
N ALA A 187 -10.73 -12.43 -1.45
CA ALA A 187 -10.81 -13.47 -0.44
C ALA A 187 -11.29 -14.79 -1.07
N LYS A 188 -10.79 -15.91 -0.54
CA LYS A 188 -11.23 -17.24 -1.00
C LYS A 188 -12.64 -17.53 -0.49
N GLY A 189 -13.57 -17.84 -1.39
CA GLY A 189 -14.90 -18.33 -1.04
C GLY A 189 -15.99 -17.26 -0.93
N ILE A 190 -15.84 -16.14 -1.64
CA ILE A 190 -16.86 -15.09 -1.70
C ILE A 190 -18.10 -15.55 -2.50
N THR A 191 -19.30 -15.20 -2.03
CA THR A 191 -20.55 -15.43 -2.76
C THR A 191 -20.70 -14.40 -3.89
N PRO A 192 -21.47 -14.68 -4.96
CA PRO A 192 -21.67 -13.70 -6.03
C PRO A 192 -22.38 -12.42 -5.55
N ASP A 193 -23.29 -12.54 -4.58
CA ASP A 193 -24.03 -11.40 -4.02
C ASP A 193 -23.10 -10.50 -3.20
N ASP A 194 -22.29 -11.08 -2.30
CA ASP A 194 -21.28 -10.33 -1.53
C ASP A 194 -20.28 -9.63 -2.45
N LYS A 195 -19.92 -10.27 -3.57
CA LYS A 195 -19.01 -9.68 -4.55
C LYS A 195 -19.65 -8.45 -5.20
N GLN A 196 -20.93 -8.52 -5.58
CA GLN A 196 -21.63 -7.39 -6.16
C GLN A 196 -21.71 -6.22 -5.16
N GLU A 197 -22.06 -6.49 -3.90
CA GLU A 197 -22.10 -5.45 -2.85
C GLU A 197 -20.74 -4.79 -2.62
N LEU A 198 -19.66 -5.59 -2.64
CA LEU A 198 -18.29 -5.08 -2.52
C LEU A 198 -17.84 -4.28 -3.75
N ASP A 199 -18.21 -4.70 -4.95
CA ASP A 199 -17.93 -3.96 -6.19
C ASP A 199 -18.64 -2.60 -6.16
N GLU A 200 -19.91 -2.54 -5.76
CA GLU A 200 -20.65 -1.29 -5.58
C GLU A 200 -20.04 -0.41 -4.48
N ALA A 201 -19.58 -1.00 -3.37
CA ALA A 201 -18.90 -0.27 -2.30
C ALA A 201 -17.56 0.31 -2.75
N LEU A 202 -16.78 -0.46 -3.52
CA LEU A 202 -15.51 -0.02 -4.08
C LEU A 202 -15.71 1.16 -5.03
N GLN A 203 -16.67 1.07 -5.95
CA GLN A 203 -16.99 2.16 -6.88
C GLN A 203 -17.39 3.44 -6.13
N ARG A 204 -18.21 3.31 -5.08
CA ARG A 204 -18.66 4.44 -4.25
C ARG A 204 -17.49 5.12 -3.54
N GLU A 205 -16.55 4.36 -2.99
CA GLU A 205 -15.38 4.93 -2.30
C GLU A 205 -14.38 5.56 -3.28
N ILE A 206 -14.18 4.98 -4.46
CA ILE A 206 -13.38 5.59 -5.54
C ILE A 206 -14.00 6.92 -5.97
N GLN A 207 -15.31 6.96 -6.22
CA GLN A 207 -16.00 8.20 -6.59
C GLN A 207 -15.91 9.25 -5.49
N ALA A 208 -16.04 8.83 -4.23
CA ALA A 208 -15.90 9.73 -3.09
C ALA A 208 -14.47 10.26 -2.93
N ALA A 209 -13.45 9.46 -3.26
CA ALA A 209 -12.06 9.91 -3.28
C ALA A 209 -11.82 10.91 -4.43
N PHE A 210 -12.32 10.63 -5.63
CA PHE A 210 -12.19 11.50 -6.80
C PHE A 210 -12.85 12.87 -6.62
N ARG A 211 -14.04 12.91 -6.01
CA ARG A 211 -14.74 14.17 -5.71
C ARG A 211 -14.13 14.95 -4.55
N THR A 212 -13.26 14.33 -3.76
CA THR A 212 -12.55 15.02 -2.67
C THR A 212 -11.30 15.69 -3.22
N ASP A 213 -11.13 16.98 -2.96
CA ASP A 213 -9.89 17.67 -3.34
C ASP A 213 -8.69 17.14 -2.54
N GLU A 214 -7.72 16.57 -3.26
CA GLU A 214 -6.43 16.11 -2.71
C GLU A 214 -5.55 17.29 -2.30
N ILE A 215 -5.57 18.38 -3.09
CA ILE A 215 -4.71 19.54 -2.92
C ILE A 215 -5.32 20.48 -1.88
N ARG A 216 -4.56 20.77 -0.82
CA ARG A 216 -4.92 21.83 0.12
C ARG A 216 -4.67 23.19 -0.54
N ARG A 217 -5.66 24.09 -0.47
CA ARG A 217 -5.54 25.48 -0.97
C ARG A 217 -4.55 26.32 -0.16
N THR A 218 -4.28 25.91 1.08
CA THR A 218 -3.33 26.56 1.99
C THR A 218 -2.30 25.54 2.46
N PRO A 219 -1.02 25.92 2.57
CA PRO A 219 0.01 25.03 3.13
C PRO A 219 -0.39 24.61 4.56
N PRO A 220 -0.10 23.36 4.96
CA PRO A 220 -0.38 22.90 6.31
C PRO A 220 0.46 23.71 7.32
N THR A 221 -0.08 23.94 8.51
CA THR A 221 0.73 24.44 9.62
C THR A 221 1.53 23.27 10.23
N PRO A 222 2.65 23.54 10.94
CA PRO A 222 3.40 22.49 11.62
C PRO A 222 2.53 21.61 12.56
N GLN A 223 1.49 22.18 13.16
CA GLN A 223 0.54 21.46 14.01
C GLN A 223 -0.36 20.52 13.21
N ASP A 224 -0.77 20.89 11.99
CA ASP A 224 -1.55 20.04 11.11
C ASP A 224 -0.74 18.87 10.60
N GLU A 225 0.52 19.14 10.32
CA GLU A 225 1.53 18.16 9.98
C GLU A 225 1.68 17.14 11.13
N MET A 226 1.94 17.59 12.36
CA MET A 226 2.02 16.70 13.54
C MET A 226 0.75 15.85 13.69
N ARG A 227 -0.45 16.43 13.53
CA ARG A 227 -1.71 15.69 13.59
C ARG A 227 -1.83 14.62 12.50
N ALA A 228 -1.32 14.88 11.30
CA ALA A 228 -1.29 13.91 10.20
C ALA A 228 -0.28 12.78 10.49
N GLY A 229 0.89 13.09 11.03
CA GLY A 229 1.84 12.06 11.50
C GLY A 229 1.21 11.17 12.58
N MET A 230 0.53 11.79 13.55
CA MET A 230 -0.15 11.07 14.64
C MET A 230 -1.33 10.20 14.19
N SER A 231 -1.93 10.44 13.01
CA SER A 231 -3.01 9.55 12.54
C SER A 231 -2.51 8.15 12.22
N TYR A 232 -1.26 8.00 11.74
CA TYR A 232 -0.67 6.68 11.53
C TYR A 232 -0.53 5.90 12.84
N PHE A 233 -0.24 6.57 13.96
CA PHE A 233 -0.21 5.90 15.26
C PHE A 233 -1.55 5.28 15.63
N HIS A 234 -2.61 6.06 15.52
CA HIS A 234 -3.94 5.61 15.89
C HIS A 234 -4.49 4.53 14.95
N GLU A 235 -4.19 4.63 13.65
CA GLU A 235 -4.75 3.73 12.63
C GLU A 235 -3.99 2.41 12.52
N THR A 236 -2.65 2.42 12.55
CA THR A 236 -1.84 1.22 12.26
C THR A 236 -0.87 0.85 13.39
N ILE A 237 -0.05 1.78 13.88
CA ILE A 237 1.07 1.46 14.78
C ILE A 237 0.57 0.95 16.14
N TRP A 238 -0.48 1.58 16.70
CA TRP A 238 -1.04 1.21 18.00
C TRP A 238 -1.46 -0.26 18.09
N LYS A 239 -2.05 -0.78 17.00
CA LYS A 239 -2.45 -2.19 16.90
C LYS A 239 -1.31 -3.08 16.38
N GLY A 240 -0.41 -2.51 15.58
CA GLY A 240 0.71 -3.20 14.94
C GLY A 240 1.81 -3.63 15.91
N VAL A 241 2.23 -2.74 16.82
CA VAL A 241 3.33 -3.01 17.76
C VAL A 241 3.04 -4.20 18.68
N PRO A 242 1.88 -4.28 19.38
CA PRO A 242 1.56 -5.44 20.20
C PRO A 242 1.44 -6.74 19.38
N LYS A 243 0.95 -6.66 18.13
CA LYS A 243 0.85 -7.80 17.22
C LYS A 243 2.23 -8.32 16.82
N PHE A 244 3.18 -7.42 16.59
CA PHE A 244 4.58 -7.77 16.31
C PHE A 244 5.26 -8.39 17.53
N LEU A 245 5.13 -7.79 18.72
CA LEU A 245 5.71 -8.34 19.96
C LEU A 245 5.17 -9.76 20.26
N ARG A 246 3.89 -10.01 20.04
CA ARG A 246 3.31 -11.37 20.13
C ARG A 246 3.90 -12.36 19.13
N ARG A 247 4.31 -11.89 17.94
CA ARG A 247 5.01 -12.72 16.95
C ARG A 247 6.42 -13.06 17.42
N VAL A 248 7.12 -12.11 18.03
CA VAL A 248 8.44 -12.33 18.67
C VAL A 248 8.32 -13.39 19.77
N ASP A 249 7.34 -13.29 20.66
CA ASP A 249 7.10 -14.29 21.71
C ASP A 249 6.85 -15.69 21.13
N THR A 250 6.09 -15.79 20.04
CA THR A 250 5.86 -17.07 19.35
C THR A 250 7.16 -17.63 18.75
N ALA A 251 7.98 -16.77 18.16
CA ALA A 251 9.25 -17.15 17.56
C ALA A 251 10.28 -17.60 18.61
N LEU A 252 10.31 -16.94 19.78
CA LEU A 252 11.12 -17.32 20.93
C LEU A 252 10.74 -18.70 21.47
N LYS A 253 9.45 -18.99 21.59
CA LYS A 253 8.97 -20.34 21.97
C LYS A 253 9.43 -21.41 21.00
N ASN A 254 9.42 -21.12 19.70
CA ASN A 254 9.82 -22.07 18.66
C ASN A 254 11.32 -22.40 18.69
N ILE A 255 12.17 -21.56 19.31
CA ILE A 255 13.60 -21.84 19.52
C ILE A 255 13.92 -22.41 20.92
N GLY A 256 12.89 -22.66 21.75
CA GLY A 256 13.04 -23.29 23.08
C GLY A 256 13.00 -22.34 24.28
N ILE A 257 12.74 -21.04 24.09
CA ILE A 257 12.57 -20.07 25.18
C ILE A 257 11.10 -19.99 25.57
N ASN A 258 10.75 -20.46 26.77
CA ASN A 258 9.37 -20.42 27.28
C ASN A 258 8.98 -19.09 27.93
N GLU A 259 9.95 -18.18 28.10
CA GLU A 259 9.72 -16.84 28.61
C GLU A 259 9.24 -15.89 27.51
N ARG A 260 8.46 -14.88 27.89
CA ARG A 260 8.08 -13.78 27.00
C ARG A 260 9.06 -12.65 27.13
N VAL A 261 9.14 -11.81 26.11
CA VAL A 261 9.88 -10.55 26.23
C VAL A 261 9.25 -9.73 27.37
N PRO A 262 10.05 -9.20 28.31
CA PRO A 262 9.52 -8.37 29.38
C PRO A 262 8.71 -7.20 28.81
N TYR A 263 7.53 -6.95 29.37
CA TYR A 263 6.61 -5.90 28.90
C TYR A 263 7.20 -4.48 29.02
N ASN A 264 8.22 -4.32 29.85
CA ASN A 264 8.94 -3.07 30.07
C ASN A 264 10.16 -2.91 29.15
N ALA A 265 10.51 -3.91 28.33
CA ALA A 265 11.63 -3.81 27.39
C ALA A 265 11.25 -2.91 26.19
N PRO A 266 11.95 -1.79 25.95
CA PRO A 266 11.63 -0.90 24.85
C PRO A 266 12.23 -1.42 23.53
N LEU A 267 11.65 -2.51 22.99
CA LEU A 267 12.11 -3.09 21.72
C LEU A 267 11.97 -2.12 20.55
N ILE A 268 10.85 -1.39 20.51
CA ILE A 268 10.51 -0.43 19.47
C ILE A 268 10.12 0.87 20.15
N GLN A 269 10.78 1.95 19.76
CA GLN A 269 10.47 3.32 20.14
C GLN A 269 10.19 4.14 18.89
N PHE A 270 9.45 5.23 19.07
CA PHE A 270 9.16 6.15 17.99
C PHE A 270 9.46 7.57 18.44
N SER A 271 10.34 8.26 17.74
CA SER A 271 10.66 9.66 17.95
C SER A 271 10.07 10.52 16.83
N SER A 272 10.03 11.84 16.98
CA SER A 272 9.49 12.74 15.95
C SER A 272 10.36 13.99 15.81
N TRP A 273 10.51 14.49 14.58
CA TRP A 273 11.20 15.75 14.26
C TRP A 273 10.27 16.94 14.02
N TRP A 274 8.96 16.75 14.22
CA TRP A 274 7.92 17.71 13.82
C TRP A 274 7.92 18.94 14.74
N VAL A 275 8.36 18.76 15.99
CA VAL A 275 8.67 19.78 17.01
C VAL A 275 9.71 19.13 17.95
N GLU A 276 10.50 19.91 18.68
CA GLU A 276 11.49 19.55 19.72
C GLU A 276 10.91 18.67 20.87
N ILE A 277 10.31 17.51 20.57
CA ILE A 277 9.65 16.61 21.51
C ILE A 277 10.03 15.17 21.15
N VAL A 278 10.94 14.60 21.95
CA VAL A 278 11.19 13.16 21.99
C VAL A 278 9.98 12.52 22.67
N MET A 279 9.08 11.93 21.88
CA MET A 279 7.93 11.23 22.42
C MET A 279 8.31 9.79 22.73
N VAL A 280 8.81 9.51 23.94
CA VAL A 280 9.06 8.12 24.36
C VAL A 280 7.72 7.42 24.61
N CYS A 281 7.16 6.79 23.57
CA CYS A 281 5.97 5.95 23.71
C CYS A 281 6.34 4.62 24.39
N PHE A 282 6.12 4.54 25.70
CA PHE A 282 6.05 3.24 26.40
C PHE A 282 4.73 2.56 26.04
N PHE A 283 4.79 1.51 25.23
CA PHE A 283 3.64 0.65 24.97
C PHE A 283 3.37 -0.24 26.19
N VAL A 284 2.59 0.27 27.15
CA VAL A 284 2.09 -0.50 28.29
C VAL A 284 0.61 -0.80 28.09
N THR A 285 0.29 -2.03 27.68
CA THR A 285 -0.97 -2.74 28.02
C THR A 285 -0.78 -4.23 27.85
#